data_AF-A0A9X0QIL4-F1
#
_entry.id   AF-A0A9X0QIL4-F1
#
_cell.length_a   1.000
_cell.length_b   1.000
_cell.length_c   1.000
_cell.angle_alpha   90.00
_cell.angle_beta   90.00
_cell.angle_gamma   90.00
#
_symmetry.space_group_name_H-M   'P 1'
#
loop_
_entity.id
_entity.type
_entity.pdbx_description
1 polymer ?
#
loop_
_entity_poly.entity_id
_entity_poly.type
_entity_poly.pdbx_seq_one_letter_code
_entity_poly.pdbx_strand_id
1 'polypeptide(L)'
;MALQNGTALTISRELRDRKLAAQERAVKNGFCSESAALAIRKWLSELAEASSIEAVRSVEAKGPKVYWATWRGLGVMFPRQDLQRVPEHWRTFGSRISSLTASPRRATNPVNAILNYLYALLEVQARLAAAKLGLDPGLGVLHADTQYRESLACDLMEPIRPEVDAFVLDWLQREPLLRSYFFEERDGNCRLTSSFALKLSETAPIWARLVAPVAEWFAQQIHKSRASQSRVRLLARPTSAARREKKITSHVERKLSFRRAKVCVTCGKKIHSPSTTCDECAKQKSPERIIEVARLGRIVTLVPEAQAKRSATQKVNTQAVWDWNPSDHPKLVTSDVYSAQIKPRLISLSCSLVGKRLGVSVGYADQIRKGRVLHPRLWQALAKIAGVSE
;
A
#
# COMPACT_ATOMS: atom_id res chain seq x y z
N MET A 1 -19.62 20.42 -35.75
CA MET A 1 -20.58 20.83 -34.69
C MET A 1 -19.90 21.18 -33.37
N ALA A 2 -19.30 20.26 -32.60
CA ALA A 2 -18.73 20.59 -31.27
C ALA A 2 -17.49 21.52 -31.30
N LEU A 3 -16.67 21.44 -32.36
CA LEU A 3 -15.52 22.33 -32.57
C LEU A 3 -15.94 23.79 -32.84
N GLN A 4 -17.13 23.99 -33.41
CA GLN A 4 -17.59 25.29 -33.90
C GLN A 4 -18.36 26.10 -32.83
N ASN A 5 -18.82 25.45 -31.75
CA ASN A 5 -19.65 26.08 -30.72
C ASN A 5 -18.98 26.12 -29.33
N GLY A 6 -17.67 25.92 -29.25
CA GLY A 6 -16.88 25.96 -28.01
C GLY A 6 -17.09 24.77 -27.06
N THR A 7 -18.09 23.91 -27.29
CA THR A 7 -18.37 22.75 -26.41
C THR A 7 -17.19 21.78 -26.39
N ALA A 8 -16.55 21.56 -27.55
CA ALA A 8 -15.36 20.71 -27.62
C ALA A 8 -14.23 21.23 -26.74
N LEU A 9 -14.00 22.54 -26.71
CA LEU A 9 -12.97 23.16 -25.87
C LEU A 9 -13.29 22.98 -24.38
N THR A 10 -14.55 23.22 -23.97
CA THR A 10 -15.00 23.03 -22.58
C THR A 10 -14.82 21.57 -22.13
N ILE A 11 -15.27 20.61 -22.94
CA ILE A 11 -15.09 19.18 -22.66
C ILE A 11 -13.60 18.84 -22.55
N SER A 12 -12.80 19.30 -23.51
CA SER A 12 -11.36 19.03 -23.57
C SER A 12 -10.66 19.53 -22.32
N ARG A 13 -10.93 20.77 -21.90
CA ARG A 13 -10.36 21.38 -20.70
C ARG A 13 -10.73 20.60 -19.45
N GLU A 14 -12.01 20.27 -19.26
CA GLU A 14 -12.46 19.53 -18.08
C GLU A 14 -11.80 18.14 -17.97
N LEU A 15 -11.75 17.37 -19.06
CA LEU A 15 -11.14 16.04 -19.03
C LEU A 15 -9.65 16.11 -18.70
N ARG A 16 -8.95 17.13 -19.21
CA ARG A 16 -7.53 17.36 -18.95
C ARG A 16 -7.26 17.90 -17.54
N ASP A 17 -8.12 18.77 -17.05
CA ASP A 17 -8.06 19.31 -15.69
C ASP A 17 -8.16 18.17 -14.67
N ARG A 18 -9.18 17.31 -14.80
CA ARG A 18 -9.33 16.13 -13.93
C ARG A 18 -8.12 15.20 -13.97
N LYS A 19 -7.54 14.96 -15.15
CA LYS A 19 -6.31 14.16 -15.30
C LYS A 19 -5.14 14.79 -14.55
N LEU A 20 -4.86 16.07 -14.80
CA LEU A 20 -3.71 16.76 -14.21
C LEU A 20 -3.89 16.92 -12.69
N ALA A 21 -5.08 17.25 -12.21
CA ALA A 21 -5.40 17.33 -10.79
C ALA A 21 -5.20 15.97 -10.08
N ALA A 22 -5.63 14.86 -10.72
CA ALA A 22 -5.39 13.53 -10.17
C ALA A 22 -3.89 13.16 -10.17
N GLN A 23 -3.13 13.54 -11.22
CA GLN A 23 -1.67 13.37 -11.25
C GLN A 23 -0.96 14.19 -10.18
N GLU A 24 -1.37 15.44 -9.93
CA GLU A 24 -0.84 16.27 -8.85
C GLU A 24 -1.03 15.56 -7.49
N ARG A 25 -2.25 15.08 -7.21
CA ARG A 25 -2.54 14.33 -5.98
C ARG A 25 -1.69 13.06 -5.86
N ALA A 26 -1.53 12.30 -6.95
CA ALA A 26 -0.72 11.09 -6.95
C ALA A 26 0.76 11.38 -6.68
N VAL A 27 1.32 12.45 -7.25
CA VAL A 27 2.71 12.86 -7.01
C VAL A 27 2.91 13.39 -5.58
N LYS A 28 1.99 14.22 -5.10
CA LYS A 28 2.05 14.81 -3.76
C LYS A 28 1.92 13.75 -2.68
N ASN A 29 0.93 12.86 -2.78
CA ASN A 29 0.62 11.89 -1.74
C ASN A 29 1.38 10.57 -1.88
N GLY A 30 1.64 10.13 -3.12
CA GLY A 30 2.28 8.84 -3.39
C GLY A 30 3.81 8.89 -3.40
N PHE A 31 4.39 9.97 -3.92
CA PHE A 31 5.84 10.14 -4.03
C PHE A 31 6.41 11.24 -3.12
N CYS A 32 5.56 12.00 -2.42
CA CYS A 32 5.97 13.14 -1.58
C CYS A 32 6.83 14.18 -2.31
N SER A 33 6.65 14.34 -3.63
CA SER A 33 7.43 15.28 -4.44
C SER A 33 6.69 16.60 -4.61
N GLU A 34 7.05 17.59 -3.80
CA GLU A 34 6.43 18.91 -3.84
C GLU A 34 6.78 19.70 -5.12
N SER A 35 8.01 19.57 -5.61
CA SER A 35 8.47 20.25 -6.83
C SER A 35 7.69 19.79 -8.07
N ALA A 36 7.47 18.49 -8.22
CA ALA A 36 6.72 17.94 -9.33
C ALA A 36 5.21 18.26 -9.21
N ALA A 37 4.66 18.27 -8.00
CA ALA A 37 3.28 18.73 -7.78
C ALA A 37 3.10 20.21 -8.17
N LEU A 38 4.04 21.09 -7.78
CA LEU A 38 4.03 22.51 -8.19
C LEU A 38 4.14 22.68 -9.70
N ALA A 39 4.98 21.90 -10.36
CA ALA A 39 5.10 21.91 -11.83
C ALA A 39 3.77 21.52 -12.51
N ILE A 40 3.09 20.49 -12.01
CA ILE A 40 1.78 20.08 -12.51
C ILE A 40 0.73 21.17 -12.26
N ARG A 41 0.75 21.80 -11.07
CA ARG A 41 -0.15 22.90 -10.74
C ARG A 41 0.01 24.12 -11.66
N LYS A 42 1.24 24.46 -12.03
CA LYS A 42 1.49 25.51 -13.03
C LYS A 42 0.76 25.22 -14.35
N TRP A 43 0.75 23.96 -14.80
CA TRP A 43 0.06 23.57 -16.02
C TRP A 43 -1.47 23.55 -15.88
N LEU A 44 -2.00 23.26 -14.69
CA LEU A 44 -3.42 23.47 -14.41
C LEU A 44 -3.82 24.93 -14.62
N SER A 45 -3.00 25.87 -14.15
CA SER A 45 -3.21 27.30 -14.42
C SER A 45 -3.10 27.64 -15.91
N GLU A 46 -2.08 27.12 -16.63
CA GLU A 46 -1.97 27.31 -18.09
C GLU A 46 -3.18 26.73 -18.85
N LEU A 47 -3.72 25.59 -18.41
CA LEU A 47 -4.89 24.95 -18.99
C LEU A 47 -6.18 25.77 -18.77
N ALA A 48 -6.29 26.48 -17.64
CA ALA A 48 -7.40 27.37 -17.36
C ALA A 48 -7.44 28.59 -18.29
N GLU A 49 -6.30 29.03 -18.80
CA GLU A 49 -6.19 30.14 -19.76
C GLU A 49 -6.27 29.67 -21.23
N ALA A 50 -6.27 28.36 -21.49
CA ALA A 50 -6.26 27.82 -22.84
C ALA A 50 -7.59 28.11 -23.58
N SER A 51 -7.51 28.88 -24.67
CA SER A 51 -8.65 29.31 -25.49
C SER A 51 -8.85 28.49 -26.78
N SER A 52 -7.96 27.53 -27.07
CA SER A 52 -8.05 26.64 -28.24
C SER A 52 -7.70 25.19 -27.89
N ILE A 53 -8.12 24.25 -28.74
CA ILE A 53 -7.84 22.81 -28.55
C ILE A 53 -6.35 22.52 -28.75
N GLU A 54 -5.70 23.25 -29.65
CA GLU A 54 -4.26 23.19 -29.89
C GLU A 54 -3.49 23.63 -28.64
N ALA A 55 -3.95 24.67 -27.94
CA ALA A 55 -3.36 25.10 -26.67
C ALA A 55 -3.53 24.03 -25.59
N VAL A 56 -4.71 23.42 -25.48
CA VAL A 56 -4.97 22.29 -24.55
C VAL A 56 -4.03 21.11 -24.84
N ARG A 57 -3.88 20.71 -26.11
CA ARG A 57 -2.96 19.63 -26.52
C ARG A 57 -1.50 19.97 -26.23
N SER A 58 -1.11 21.23 -26.37
CA SER A 58 0.26 21.70 -26.10
C SER A 58 0.61 21.62 -24.61
N VAL A 59 -0.34 21.95 -23.72
CA VAL A 59 -0.17 21.77 -22.27
C VAL A 59 -0.09 20.28 -21.92
N GLU A 60 -0.93 19.45 -22.54
CA GLU A 60 -0.93 18.00 -22.33
C GLU A 60 0.44 17.36 -22.61
N ALA A 61 1.13 17.77 -23.67
CA ALA A 61 2.42 17.18 -24.05
C ALA A 61 3.52 17.33 -22.98
N LYS A 62 3.37 18.30 -22.06
CA LYS A 62 4.33 18.57 -20.97
C LYS A 62 4.06 17.71 -19.73
N GLY A 63 2.77 17.56 -19.38
CA GLY A 63 2.26 16.86 -18.19
C GLY A 63 2.91 15.51 -17.88
N PRO A 64 2.71 14.51 -18.75
CA PRO A 64 3.16 13.14 -18.54
C PRO A 64 4.68 13.01 -18.36
N LYS A 65 5.49 13.92 -18.93
CA LYS A 65 6.96 13.81 -18.83
C LYS A 65 7.43 14.00 -17.39
N VAL A 66 6.94 15.04 -16.70
CA VAL A 66 7.29 15.28 -15.29
C VAL A 66 6.63 14.22 -14.41
N TYR A 67 5.37 13.86 -14.68
CA TYR A 67 4.67 12.82 -13.94
C TYR A 67 5.43 11.48 -13.99
N TRP A 68 5.79 10.97 -15.17
CA TRP A 68 6.51 9.70 -15.27
C TRP A 68 7.99 9.79 -14.87
N ALA A 69 8.55 11.00 -14.80
CA ALA A 69 9.90 11.20 -14.25
C ALA A 69 9.94 10.95 -12.74
N THR A 70 8.87 11.23 -11.98
CA THR A 70 8.84 10.96 -10.52
C THR A 70 8.79 9.47 -10.20
N TRP A 71 8.31 8.66 -11.14
CA TRP A 71 8.31 7.20 -11.01
C TRP A 71 9.70 6.59 -11.22
N ARG A 72 10.63 7.31 -11.86
CA ARG A 72 11.97 6.80 -12.16
C ARG A 72 12.72 6.50 -10.88
N GLY A 73 13.29 5.31 -10.80
CA GLY A 73 14.00 4.85 -9.59
C GLY A 73 13.09 4.17 -8.57
N LEU A 74 11.77 4.05 -8.83
CA LEU A 74 10.87 3.31 -7.96
C LEU A 74 11.31 1.84 -7.88
N GLY A 75 11.68 1.40 -6.68
CA GLY A 75 12.06 0.01 -6.41
C GLY A 75 10.85 -0.93 -6.52
N VAL A 76 11.00 -2.00 -7.29
CA VAL A 76 10.00 -3.05 -7.45
C VAL A 76 10.40 -4.23 -6.56
N MET A 77 9.57 -4.49 -5.54
CA MET A 77 9.84 -5.56 -4.59
C MET A 77 9.51 -6.93 -5.18
N PHE A 78 10.42 -7.88 -5.02
CA PHE A 78 10.21 -9.32 -5.28
C PHE A 78 10.60 -10.14 -4.05
N PRO A 79 10.01 -11.33 -3.84
CA PRO A 79 10.47 -12.22 -2.79
C PRO A 79 11.94 -12.58 -2.96
N ARG A 80 12.68 -12.70 -1.84
CA ARG A 80 14.11 -13.05 -1.87
C ARG A 80 14.42 -14.30 -2.68
N GLN A 81 13.58 -15.34 -2.57
CA GLN A 81 13.73 -16.59 -3.32
C GLN A 81 13.61 -16.39 -4.84
N ASP A 82 12.87 -15.38 -5.28
CA ASP A 82 12.67 -15.10 -6.70
C ASP A 82 13.78 -14.20 -7.28
N LEU A 83 14.56 -13.50 -6.45
CA LEU A 83 15.52 -12.49 -6.92
C LEU A 83 16.54 -13.02 -7.93
N GLN A 84 16.99 -14.26 -7.78
CA GLN A 84 17.93 -14.88 -8.73
C GLN A 84 17.33 -15.09 -10.13
N ARG A 85 16.00 -15.22 -10.23
CA ARG A 85 15.27 -15.42 -11.50
C ARG A 85 14.70 -14.12 -12.07
N VAL A 86 14.76 -13.03 -11.30
CA VAL A 86 14.25 -11.71 -11.69
C VAL A 86 15.36 -10.96 -12.42
N PRO A 87 15.16 -10.59 -13.70
CA PRO A 87 16.10 -9.73 -14.43
C PRO A 87 16.38 -8.44 -13.67
N GLU A 88 17.63 -7.98 -13.68
CA GLU A 88 18.04 -6.80 -12.92
C GLU A 88 17.23 -5.56 -13.29
N HIS A 89 16.98 -5.37 -14.58
CA HIS A 89 16.19 -4.24 -15.11
C HIS A 89 14.71 -4.24 -14.69
N TRP A 90 14.20 -5.32 -14.08
CA TRP A 90 12.84 -5.36 -13.51
C TRP A 90 12.75 -4.82 -12.08
N ARG A 91 13.89 -4.74 -11.38
CA ARG A 91 13.95 -4.38 -9.96
C ARG A 91 13.72 -2.89 -9.70
N THR A 92 13.84 -2.08 -10.74
CA THR A 92 13.66 -0.63 -10.67
C THR A 92 12.85 -0.16 -11.86
N PHE A 93 11.85 0.69 -11.62
CA PHE A 93 11.11 1.31 -12.70
C PHE A 93 11.93 2.43 -13.36
N GLY A 94 12.15 2.32 -14.68
CA GLY A 94 12.90 3.30 -15.45
C GLY A 94 12.02 4.40 -16.05
N SER A 95 11.16 4.02 -17.00
CA SER A 95 10.25 4.95 -17.67
C SER A 95 9.01 4.25 -18.23
N ARG A 96 7.97 5.05 -18.51
CA ARG A 96 6.74 4.56 -19.18
C ARG A 96 6.96 4.18 -20.65
N ILE A 97 7.99 4.76 -21.28
CA ILE A 97 8.33 4.55 -22.68
C ILE A 97 9.27 3.35 -22.79
N SER A 98 8.98 2.43 -23.70
CA SER A 98 9.84 1.29 -24.00
C SER A 98 11.16 1.75 -24.59
N SER A 99 12.27 1.22 -24.09
CA SER A 99 13.58 1.34 -24.73
C SER A 99 13.65 0.63 -26.08
N LEU A 100 12.76 -0.35 -26.33
CA LEU A 100 12.75 -1.14 -27.56
C LEU A 100 12.09 -0.42 -28.74
N THR A 101 11.01 0.32 -28.48
CA THR A 101 10.16 0.89 -29.55
C THR A 101 9.88 2.37 -29.38
N ALA A 102 10.51 3.04 -28.42
CA ALA A 102 10.23 4.44 -28.05
C ALA A 102 8.72 4.72 -27.85
N SER A 103 7.97 3.69 -27.44
CA SER A 103 6.50 3.72 -27.33
C SER A 103 6.06 2.98 -26.07
N PRO A 104 4.98 3.40 -25.40
CA PRO A 104 4.50 2.74 -24.18
C PRO A 104 3.86 1.36 -24.44
N ARG A 105 3.62 0.99 -25.70
CA ARG A 105 2.85 -0.22 -26.08
C ARG A 105 3.59 -1.53 -25.81
N ARG A 106 4.91 -1.56 -25.96
CA ARG A 106 5.74 -2.73 -25.62
C ARG A 106 6.29 -2.58 -24.21
N ALA A 107 5.95 -3.49 -23.31
CA ALA A 107 6.45 -3.41 -21.94
C ALA A 107 7.83 -4.06 -21.86
N THR A 108 8.80 -3.38 -21.27
CA THR A 108 10.14 -3.96 -20.99
C THR A 108 10.30 -4.33 -19.52
N ASN A 109 9.27 -4.10 -18.71
CA ASN A 109 9.30 -4.39 -17.29
C ASN A 109 7.89 -4.73 -16.76
N PRO A 110 7.80 -5.40 -15.60
CA PRO A 110 6.54 -5.82 -14.99
C PRO A 110 5.54 -4.70 -14.75
N VAL A 111 6.02 -3.52 -14.35
CA VAL A 111 5.14 -2.36 -14.05
C VAL A 111 4.46 -1.87 -15.32
N ASN A 112 5.21 -1.69 -16.40
CA ASN A 112 4.65 -1.33 -17.71
C ASN A 112 3.70 -2.40 -18.24
N ALA A 113 3.97 -3.69 -18.00
CA ALA A 113 3.08 -4.78 -18.40
C ALA A 113 1.74 -4.72 -17.65
N ILE A 114 1.76 -4.46 -16.33
CA ILE A 114 0.56 -4.26 -15.52
C ILE A 114 -0.22 -3.03 -16.00
N LEU A 115 0.45 -1.88 -16.16
CA LEU A 115 -0.19 -0.63 -16.58
C LEU A 115 -0.83 -0.77 -17.97
N ASN A 116 -0.13 -1.39 -18.92
CA ASN A 116 -0.67 -1.65 -20.26
C ASN A 116 -1.96 -2.47 -20.20
N TYR A 117 -1.96 -3.54 -19.41
CA TYR A 117 -3.12 -4.40 -19.28
C TYR A 117 -4.29 -3.69 -18.58
N LEU A 118 -4.04 -2.97 -17.48
CA LEU A 118 -5.08 -2.22 -16.78
C LEU A 118 -5.65 -1.07 -17.63
N TYR A 119 -4.83 -0.39 -18.42
CA TYR A 119 -5.33 0.60 -19.38
C TYR A 119 -6.17 -0.03 -20.49
N ALA A 120 -5.82 -1.22 -20.99
CA ALA A 120 -6.65 -1.94 -21.95
C ALA A 120 -8.00 -2.34 -21.33
N LEU A 121 -8.02 -2.76 -20.06
CA LEU A 121 -9.27 -3.01 -19.33
C LEU A 121 -10.09 -1.72 -19.17
N LEU A 122 -9.45 -0.61 -18.80
CA LEU A 122 -10.08 0.70 -18.69
C LEU A 122 -10.70 1.16 -20.01
N GLU A 123 -9.98 0.96 -21.12
CA GLU A 123 -10.46 1.24 -22.48
C GLU A 123 -11.73 0.47 -22.82
N VAL A 124 -11.77 -0.83 -22.49
CA VAL A 124 -12.97 -1.66 -22.66
C VAL A 124 -14.13 -1.09 -21.86
N GLN A 125 -13.91 -0.69 -20.60
CA GLN A 125 -14.96 -0.10 -19.78
C GLN A 125 -15.44 1.26 -20.31
N ALA A 126 -14.53 2.08 -20.83
CA ALA A 126 -14.88 3.37 -21.44
C ALA A 126 -15.72 3.20 -22.70
N ARG A 127 -15.36 2.25 -23.57
CA ARG A 127 -16.14 1.91 -24.76
C ARG A 127 -17.55 1.44 -24.40
N LEU A 128 -17.66 0.55 -23.42
CA LEU A 128 -18.96 0.06 -22.93
C LEU A 128 -19.80 1.17 -22.31
N ALA A 129 -19.19 2.09 -21.56
CA ALA A 129 -19.87 3.25 -20.98
C ALA A 129 -20.41 4.20 -22.06
N ALA A 130 -19.61 4.50 -23.09
CA ALA A 130 -20.03 5.30 -24.23
C ALA A 130 -21.21 4.65 -24.98
N ALA A 131 -21.08 3.36 -25.32
CA ALA A 131 -22.12 2.61 -26.04
C ALA A 131 -23.45 2.55 -25.26
N LYS A 132 -23.40 2.36 -23.93
CA LYS A 132 -24.61 2.38 -23.07
C LYS A 132 -25.37 3.70 -23.12
N LEU A 133 -24.68 4.81 -23.39
CA LEU A 133 -25.26 6.15 -23.50
C LEU A 133 -25.64 6.53 -24.94
N GLY A 134 -25.48 5.61 -25.90
CA GLY A 134 -25.72 5.86 -27.32
C GLY A 134 -24.69 6.78 -27.97
N LEU A 135 -23.50 6.91 -27.38
CA LEU A 135 -22.36 7.60 -27.98
C LEU A 135 -21.56 6.64 -28.85
N ASP A 136 -21.06 7.12 -29.99
CA ASP A 136 -20.12 6.38 -30.83
C ASP A 136 -18.72 6.43 -30.18
N PRO A 137 -18.14 5.30 -29.75
CA PRO A 137 -16.83 5.30 -29.09
C PRO A 137 -15.66 5.66 -30.04
N GLY A 138 -15.88 5.67 -31.35
CA GLY A 138 -14.92 6.11 -32.36
C GLY A 138 -14.81 7.63 -32.54
N LEU A 139 -15.82 8.40 -32.12
CA LEU A 139 -15.90 9.85 -32.36
C LEU A 139 -15.33 10.66 -31.20
N GLY A 140 -14.03 10.91 -31.23
CA GLY A 140 -13.30 11.69 -30.24
C GLY A 140 -13.56 13.20 -30.34
N VAL A 141 -13.25 13.90 -29.24
CA VAL A 141 -13.22 15.37 -29.18
C VAL A 141 -11.77 15.85 -29.18
N LEU A 142 -10.91 15.21 -28.39
CA LEU A 142 -9.49 15.56 -28.24
C LEU A 142 -8.60 14.69 -29.11
N HIS A 143 -8.82 13.39 -29.10
CA HIS A 143 -8.11 12.49 -29.99
C HIS A 143 -8.65 12.61 -31.41
N ALA A 144 -7.75 12.77 -32.38
CA ALA A 144 -8.14 12.80 -33.79
C ALA A 144 -8.87 11.50 -34.15
N ASP A 145 -10.02 11.65 -34.82
CA ASP A 145 -10.74 10.53 -35.39
C ASP A 145 -9.84 9.86 -36.42
N THR A 146 -9.50 8.61 -36.14
CA THR A 146 -8.67 7.78 -37.02
C THR A 146 -9.44 6.50 -37.24
N GLN A 147 -9.42 6.00 -38.48
CA GLN A 147 -10.16 4.80 -38.84
C GLN A 147 -9.78 3.65 -37.89
N TYR A 148 -10.78 3.01 -37.30
CA TYR A 148 -10.65 1.89 -36.34
C TYR A 148 -10.05 2.24 -34.97
N ARG A 149 -9.91 3.53 -34.62
CA ARG A 149 -9.54 3.95 -33.26
C ARG A 149 -10.77 4.37 -32.49
N GLU A 150 -10.92 3.83 -31.28
CA GLU A 150 -11.93 4.25 -30.31
C GLU A 150 -11.52 5.57 -29.64
N SER A 151 -11.53 6.67 -30.42
CA SER A 151 -11.00 7.98 -29.97
C SER A 151 -11.78 8.56 -28.79
N LEU A 152 -13.10 8.36 -28.72
CA LEU A 152 -13.89 8.78 -27.54
C LEU A 152 -13.56 7.92 -26.32
N ALA A 153 -13.35 6.61 -26.49
CA ALA A 153 -12.93 5.76 -25.37
C ALA A 153 -11.57 6.21 -24.83
N CYS A 154 -10.66 6.65 -25.72
CA CYS A 154 -9.40 7.29 -25.34
C CYS A 154 -9.64 8.59 -24.57
N ASP A 155 -10.58 9.46 -24.96
CA ASP A 155 -10.89 10.69 -24.22
C ASP A 155 -11.47 10.40 -22.82
N LEU A 156 -12.40 9.45 -22.72
CA LEU A 156 -13.09 9.11 -21.48
C LEU A 156 -12.17 8.45 -20.44
N MET A 157 -11.10 7.77 -20.87
CA MET A 157 -10.14 7.18 -19.94
C MET A 157 -9.18 8.20 -19.33
N GLU A 158 -8.96 9.36 -19.95
CA GLU A 158 -7.92 10.31 -19.54
C GLU A 158 -8.05 10.77 -18.08
N PRO A 159 -9.24 11.11 -17.56
CA PRO A 159 -9.41 11.46 -16.15
C PRO A 159 -9.13 10.30 -15.19
N ILE A 160 -9.22 9.05 -15.66
CA ILE A 160 -9.20 7.84 -14.84
C ILE A 160 -7.84 7.15 -14.88
N ARG A 161 -7.00 7.41 -15.89
CA ARG A 161 -5.62 6.89 -15.96
C ARG A 161 -4.82 7.11 -14.65
N PRO A 162 -4.84 8.30 -14.01
CA PRO A 162 -4.10 8.50 -12.77
C PRO A 162 -4.60 7.67 -11.58
N GLU A 163 -5.88 7.27 -11.58
CA GLU A 163 -6.44 6.38 -10.56
C GLU A 163 -5.93 4.93 -10.74
N VAL A 164 -5.76 4.49 -12.00
CA VAL A 164 -5.08 3.22 -12.31
C VAL A 164 -3.61 3.29 -11.86
N ASP A 165 -2.94 4.41 -12.13
CA ASP A 165 -1.55 4.62 -11.75
C ASP A 165 -1.38 4.56 -10.23
N ALA A 166 -2.25 5.28 -9.48
CA ALA A 166 -2.27 5.25 -8.02
C ALA A 166 -2.54 3.83 -7.48
N PHE A 167 -3.44 3.07 -8.10
CA PHE A 167 -3.70 1.68 -7.73
C PHE A 167 -2.46 0.79 -7.86
N VAL A 168 -1.69 0.96 -8.95
CA VAL A 168 -0.44 0.22 -9.18
C VAL A 168 0.65 0.68 -8.23
N LEU A 169 0.84 1.99 -8.03
CA LEU A 169 1.83 2.54 -7.11
C LEU A 169 1.61 2.04 -5.68
N ASP A 170 0.37 2.13 -5.20
CA ASP A 170 -0.01 1.66 -3.86
C ASP A 170 0.20 0.15 -3.69
N TRP A 171 0.09 -0.62 -4.77
CA TRP A 171 0.45 -2.03 -4.75
C TRP A 171 1.96 -2.24 -4.65
N LEU A 172 2.74 -1.60 -5.52
CA LEU A 172 4.20 -1.72 -5.56
C LEU A 172 4.86 -1.35 -4.23
N GLN A 173 4.31 -0.37 -3.52
CA GLN A 173 4.81 0.08 -2.22
C GLN A 173 4.49 -0.87 -1.07
N ARG A 174 3.45 -1.70 -1.18
CA ARG A 174 2.93 -2.51 -0.06
C ARG A 174 3.23 -4.00 -0.17
N GLU A 175 3.23 -4.55 -1.37
CA GLU A 175 3.34 -6.00 -1.57
C GLU A 175 4.34 -6.34 -2.68
N PRO A 176 5.14 -7.41 -2.50
CA PRO A 176 6.06 -7.85 -3.53
C PRO A 176 5.31 -8.46 -4.72
N LEU A 177 5.82 -8.22 -5.93
CA LEU A 177 5.40 -8.93 -7.13
C LEU A 177 6.05 -10.32 -7.16
N LEU A 178 5.33 -11.33 -7.65
CA LEU A 178 5.90 -12.65 -7.86
C LEU A 178 6.57 -12.71 -9.23
N ARG A 179 7.72 -13.37 -9.32
CA ARG A 179 8.38 -13.58 -10.63
C ARG A 179 7.51 -14.40 -11.58
N SER A 180 6.67 -15.29 -11.05
CA SER A 180 5.75 -16.16 -11.80
C SER A 180 4.57 -15.43 -12.46
N TYR A 181 4.33 -14.16 -12.12
CA TYR A 181 3.30 -13.35 -12.77
C TYR A 181 3.70 -12.87 -14.17
N PHE A 182 4.98 -12.99 -14.53
CA PHE A 182 5.54 -12.42 -15.74
C PHE A 182 6.40 -13.43 -16.49
N PHE A 183 6.57 -13.21 -17.78
CA PHE A 183 7.60 -13.82 -18.59
C PHE A 183 8.14 -12.80 -19.60
N GLU A 184 9.37 -13.02 -20.06
CA GLU A 184 10.02 -12.16 -21.05
C GLU A 184 10.10 -12.95 -22.36
N GLU A 185 9.62 -12.35 -23.44
CA GLU A 185 9.78 -12.88 -24.80
C GLU A 185 11.23 -12.66 -25.29
N ARG A 186 11.63 -13.34 -26.37
CA ARG A 186 13.00 -13.26 -26.91
C ARG A 186 13.41 -11.86 -27.35
N ASP A 187 12.45 -11.00 -27.65
CA ASP A 187 12.65 -9.61 -28.06
C ASP A 187 12.69 -8.63 -26.86
N GLY A 188 12.70 -9.14 -25.63
CA GLY A 188 12.74 -8.34 -24.40
C GLY A 188 11.36 -7.81 -23.97
N ASN A 189 10.28 -8.23 -24.62
CA ASN A 189 8.93 -7.84 -24.25
C ASN A 189 8.46 -8.62 -23.00
N CYS A 190 8.22 -7.89 -21.91
CA CYS A 190 7.68 -8.40 -20.66
C CYS A 190 6.15 -8.55 -20.77
N ARG A 191 5.63 -9.75 -20.56
CA ARG A 191 4.20 -10.06 -20.63
C ARG A 191 3.70 -10.69 -19.35
N LEU A 192 2.40 -10.50 -19.11
CA LEU A 192 1.67 -11.10 -18.00
C LEU A 192 1.35 -12.55 -18.31
N THR A 193 1.43 -13.43 -17.30
CA THR A 193 0.89 -14.79 -17.42
C THR A 193 -0.65 -14.75 -17.43
N SER A 194 -1.28 -15.74 -18.07
CA SER A 194 -2.74 -15.79 -18.20
C SER A 194 -3.46 -15.82 -16.85
N SER A 195 -2.90 -16.54 -15.86
CA SER A 195 -3.46 -16.60 -14.50
C SER A 195 -3.42 -15.24 -13.80
N PHE A 196 -2.35 -14.47 -14.01
CA PHE A 196 -2.22 -13.14 -13.45
C PHE A 196 -3.11 -12.12 -14.17
N ALA A 197 -3.19 -12.20 -15.50
CA ALA A 197 -4.10 -11.39 -16.30
C ALA A 197 -5.58 -11.61 -15.91
N LEU A 198 -5.97 -12.86 -15.64
CA LEU A 198 -7.30 -13.20 -15.13
C LEU A 198 -7.54 -12.54 -13.77
N LYS A 199 -6.58 -12.61 -12.85
CA LYS A 199 -6.69 -11.94 -11.55
C LYS A 199 -6.82 -10.42 -11.70
N LEU A 200 -6.03 -9.80 -12.59
CA LEU A 200 -6.16 -8.36 -12.86
C LEU A 200 -7.52 -8.00 -13.47
N SER A 201 -8.12 -8.88 -14.27
CA SER A 201 -9.44 -8.64 -14.88
C SER A 201 -10.56 -8.47 -13.86
N GLU A 202 -10.41 -9.01 -12.64
CA GLU A 202 -11.33 -8.81 -11.51
C GLU A 202 -11.46 -7.34 -11.10
N THR A 203 -10.50 -6.48 -11.48
CA THR A 203 -10.56 -5.04 -11.24
C THR A 203 -11.49 -4.30 -12.20
N ALA A 204 -11.98 -4.94 -13.27
CA ALA A 204 -12.81 -4.30 -14.30
C ALA A 204 -14.03 -3.53 -13.74
N PRO A 205 -14.79 -4.03 -12.74
CA PRO A 205 -15.92 -3.28 -12.18
C PRO A 205 -15.51 -1.99 -11.46
N ILE A 206 -14.27 -1.91 -10.95
CA ILE A 206 -13.73 -0.69 -10.34
C ILE A 206 -13.61 0.39 -11.43
N TRP A 207 -12.98 0.04 -12.55
CA TRP A 207 -12.79 0.95 -13.68
C TRP A 207 -14.11 1.35 -14.32
N ALA A 208 -15.06 0.40 -14.43
CA ALA A 208 -16.41 0.68 -14.93
C ALA A 208 -17.13 1.75 -14.09
N ARG A 209 -17.07 1.63 -12.76
CA ARG A 209 -17.68 2.58 -11.83
C ARG A 209 -17.03 3.97 -11.93
N LEU A 210 -15.72 4.02 -12.13
CA LEU A 210 -14.99 5.29 -12.22
C LEU A 210 -15.24 6.01 -13.56
N VAL A 211 -15.34 5.28 -14.67
CA VAL A 211 -15.60 5.88 -16.00
C VAL A 211 -17.05 6.28 -16.20
N ALA A 212 -18.01 5.53 -15.64
CA ALA A 212 -19.45 5.80 -15.80
C ALA A 212 -19.85 7.28 -15.60
N PRO A 213 -19.51 7.96 -14.48
CA PRO A 213 -19.89 9.36 -14.27
C PRO A 213 -19.20 10.32 -15.26
N VAL A 214 -18.00 10.00 -15.75
CA VAL A 214 -17.32 10.80 -16.79
C VAL A 214 -18.07 10.70 -18.12
N ALA A 215 -18.46 9.49 -18.51
CA ALA A 215 -19.23 9.26 -19.73
C ALA A 215 -20.63 9.91 -19.65
N GLU A 216 -21.31 9.82 -18.51
CA GLU A 216 -22.60 10.48 -18.28
C GLU A 216 -22.48 12.00 -18.38
N TRP A 217 -21.47 12.59 -17.74
CA TRP A 217 -21.20 14.01 -17.82
C TRP A 217 -20.92 14.44 -19.26
N PHE A 218 -20.09 13.69 -19.99
CA PHE A 218 -19.79 13.96 -21.41
C PHE A 218 -21.06 13.95 -22.26
N ALA A 219 -21.91 12.92 -22.12
CA ALA A 219 -23.17 12.82 -22.86
C ALA A 219 -24.09 14.02 -22.58
N GLN A 220 -24.14 14.49 -21.32
CA GLN A 220 -24.92 15.68 -20.94
C GLN A 220 -24.39 16.95 -21.62
N GLN A 221 -23.07 17.13 -21.73
CA GLN A 221 -22.50 18.30 -22.41
C GLN A 221 -22.86 18.31 -23.90
N ILE A 222 -22.75 17.16 -24.58
CA ILE A 222 -23.17 17.03 -25.98
C ILE A 222 -24.68 17.30 -26.13
N HIS A 223 -25.51 16.83 -25.20
CA HIS A 223 -26.95 17.08 -25.25
C HIS A 223 -27.31 18.56 -25.05
N LYS A 224 -26.69 19.24 -24.07
CA LYS A 224 -26.88 20.68 -23.84
C LYS A 224 -26.49 21.51 -25.07
N SER A 225 -25.39 21.13 -25.71
CA SER A 225 -24.92 21.72 -26.97
C SER A 225 -25.95 21.60 -28.10
N ARG A 226 -26.68 20.48 -28.16
CA ARG A 226 -27.76 20.22 -29.14
C ARG A 226 -29.09 20.88 -28.79
N ALA A 227 -29.42 21.06 -27.51
CA ALA A 227 -30.66 21.68 -27.07
C ALA A 227 -30.80 23.15 -27.53
N SER A 228 -29.68 23.81 -27.83
CA SER A 228 -29.64 25.13 -28.47
C SER A 228 -29.97 25.11 -29.97
N GLN A 229 -30.00 23.95 -30.64
CA GLN A 229 -30.08 23.86 -32.11
C GLN A 229 -31.18 22.96 -32.70
N SER A 230 -31.78 22.00 -31.98
CA SER A 230 -33.09 21.41 -32.33
C SER A 230 -33.50 20.29 -31.36
N ARG A 231 -34.82 20.07 -31.22
CA ARG A 231 -35.44 18.95 -30.50
C ARG A 231 -35.16 17.61 -31.20
N VAL A 232 -33.96 17.05 -31.07
CA VAL A 232 -33.72 15.63 -31.40
C VAL A 232 -34.06 14.78 -30.19
N ARG A 233 -35.13 14.00 -30.29
CA ARG A 233 -35.59 13.05 -29.28
C ARG A 233 -34.59 11.89 -29.22
N LEU A 234 -33.89 11.72 -28.10
CA LEU A 234 -33.03 10.54 -27.86
C LEU A 234 -33.88 9.26 -27.99
N LEU A 235 -33.49 8.35 -28.88
CA LEU A 235 -34.16 7.07 -29.12
C LEU A 235 -34.03 6.09 -27.94
N ALA A 236 -33.07 6.31 -27.03
CA ALA A 236 -32.86 5.46 -25.87
C ALA A 236 -33.57 6.04 -24.64
N ARG A 237 -34.77 5.55 -24.32
CA ARG A 237 -35.29 5.65 -22.95
C ARG A 237 -34.35 4.83 -22.04
N PRO A 238 -33.97 5.32 -20.84
CA PRO A 238 -33.20 4.51 -19.91
C PRO A 238 -33.96 3.20 -19.66
N THR A 239 -33.33 2.08 -20.01
CA THR A 239 -33.89 0.76 -19.79
C THR A 239 -34.15 0.56 -18.30
N SER A 240 -35.08 -0.32 -17.95
CA SER A 240 -35.39 -0.69 -16.56
C SER A 240 -34.14 -1.09 -15.76
N ALA A 241 -33.08 -1.56 -16.42
CA ALA A 241 -31.76 -1.82 -15.85
C ALA A 241 -31.05 -0.56 -15.33
N ALA A 242 -31.02 0.54 -16.10
CA ALA A 242 -30.43 1.82 -15.69
C ALA A 242 -31.23 2.48 -14.55
N ARG A 243 -32.55 2.28 -14.51
CA ARG A 243 -33.40 2.69 -13.36
C ARG A 243 -33.13 1.85 -12.11
N ARG A 244 -32.85 0.55 -12.25
CA ARG A 244 -32.45 -0.33 -11.13
C ARG A 244 -31.09 0.08 -10.56
N GLU A 245 -30.11 0.42 -11.40
CA GLU A 245 -28.81 0.92 -10.94
C GLU A 245 -28.93 2.27 -10.20
N LYS A 246 -29.76 3.21 -10.68
CA LYS A 246 -30.09 4.45 -9.94
C LYS A 246 -30.84 4.25 -8.61
N LYS A 247 -31.45 3.08 -8.38
CA LYS A 247 -32.02 2.72 -7.07
C LYS A 247 -30.99 2.05 -6.15
N ILE A 248 -29.91 1.52 -6.72
CA ILE A 248 -28.77 0.93 -6.00
C ILE A 248 -27.75 2.02 -5.60
N THR A 249 -27.76 3.19 -6.25
CA THR A 249 -26.88 4.32 -5.91
C THR A 249 -27.14 4.95 -4.54
N SER A 250 -28.23 4.60 -3.83
CA SER A 250 -28.52 5.22 -2.53
C SER A 250 -27.99 4.47 -1.31
N HIS A 251 -27.52 3.22 -1.39
CA HIS A 251 -26.78 2.55 -0.29
C HIS A 251 -26.35 1.13 -0.69
N VAL A 252 -25.36 0.98 -1.56
CA VAL A 252 -24.52 -0.22 -1.56
C VAL A 252 -23.09 0.18 -1.94
N GLU A 253 -22.34 0.69 -0.97
CA GLU A 253 -20.88 0.56 -0.95
C GLU A 253 -20.53 -0.93 -0.83
N ARG A 254 -20.78 -1.71 -1.89
CA ARG A 254 -20.09 -2.99 -2.01
C ARG A 254 -18.65 -2.64 -2.32
N LYS A 255 -17.82 -2.61 -1.26
CA LYS A 255 -16.36 -2.62 -1.34
C LYS A 255 -15.95 -3.76 -2.27
N LEU A 256 -15.86 -3.44 -3.56
CA LEU A 256 -15.14 -4.23 -4.55
C LEU A 256 -13.67 -4.09 -4.19
N SER A 257 -13.27 -4.84 -3.16
CA SER A 257 -11.88 -4.97 -2.78
C SER A 257 -11.29 -6.03 -3.70
N PHE A 258 -10.56 -5.59 -4.72
CA PHE A 258 -9.50 -6.42 -5.25
C PHE A 258 -8.61 -6.78 -4.06
N ARG A 259 -8.73 -8.00 -3.53
CA ARG A 259 -7.91 -8.45 -2.42
C ARG A 259 -6.57 -8.85 -2.99
N ARG A 260 -5.64 -7.92 -2.92
CA ARG A 260 -4.23 -8.20 -3.15
C ARG A 260 -3.83 -9.36 -2.24
N ALA A 261 -3.19 -10.37 -2.82
CA ALA A 261 -2.81 -11.53 -2.04
C ALA A 261 -1.53 -11.14 -1.33
N LYS A 262 -1.58 -10.89 -0.03
CA LYS A 262 -0.36 -10.62 0.73
C LYS A 262 0.61 -11.77 0.55
N VAL A 263 1.84 -11.45 0.23
CA VAL A 263 2.90 -12.41 -0.05
C VAL A 263 4.07 -12.20 0.91
N CYS A 264 4.65 -13.30 1.38
CA CYS A 264 5.87 -13.26 2.16
C CYS A 264 7.04 -12.72 1.33
N VAL A 265 7.70 -11.67 1.85
CA VAL A 265 8.88 -11.04 1.20
C VAL A 265 10.10 -11.95 1.09
N THR A 266 10.10 -13.12 1.75
CA THR A 266 11.23 -14.07 1.71
C THR A 266 10.96 -15.20 0.73
N CYS A 267 9.87 -15.95 0.91
CA CYS A 267 9.60 -17.17 0.13
C CYS A 267 8.48 -17.04 -0.91
N GLY A 268 7.78 -15.91 -1.00
CA GLY A 268 6.71 -15.74 -1.98
C GLY A 268 5.40 -16.48 -1.66
N LYS A 269 5.29 -17.18 -0.52
CA LYS A 269 4.03 -17.82 -0.09
C LYS A 269 2.97 -16.78 0.31
N LYS A 270 1.70 -17.08 0.05
CA LYS A 270 0.57 -16.26 0.50
C LYS A 270 0.51 -16.25 2.04
N ILE A 271 0.26 -15.08 2.61
CA ILE A 271 0.13 -14.88 4.06
C ILE A 271 -1.21 -14.25 4.38
N HIS A 272 -1.80 -14.68 5.51
CA HIS A 272 -3.06 -14.14 6.02
C HIS A 272 -2.87 -13.21 7.22
N SER A 273 -1.69 -13.25 7.84
CA SER A 273 -1.28 -12.39 8.95
C SER A 273 -0.96 -10.95 8.48
N PRO A 274 -0.96 -9.97 9.40
CA PRO A 274 -0.49 -8.62 9.10
C PRO A 274 1.03 -8.51 8.94
N SER A 275 1.80 -9.58 9.20
CA SER A 275 3.25 -9.59 9.06
C SER A 275 3.71 -9.52 7.61
N THR A 276 4.96 -9.11 7.37
CA THR A 276 5.59 -9.12 6.04
C THR A 276 6.22 -10.48 5.69
N THR A 277 6.39 -11.35 6.69
CA THR A 277 6.95 -12.70 6.56
C THR A 277 5.97 -13.75 7.05
N CYS A 278 5.96 -14.94 6.43
CA CYS A 278 5.21 -16.09 6.93
C CYS A 278 5.85 -16.66 8.21
N ASP A 279 5.10 -17.47 8.95
CA ASP A 279 5.54 -18.02 10.24
C ASP A 279 6.82 -18.87 10.14
N GLU A 280 6.96 -19.65 9.07
CA GLU A 280 8.16 -20.45 8.81
C GLU A 280 9.39 -19.56 8.60
N CYS A 281 9.31 -18.57 7.71
CA CYS A 281 10.42 -17.64 7.45
C CYS A 281 10.71 -16.74 8.67
N ALA A 282 9.70 -16.43 9.47
CA ALA A 282 9.88 -15.68 10.71
C ALA A 282 10.66 -16.49 11.75
N LYS A 283 10.37 -17.80 11.89
CA LYS A 283 11.12 -18.72 12.73
C LYS A 283 12.57 -18.88 12.27
N GLN A 284 12.83 -19.00 10.97
CA GLN A 284 14.20 -19.11 10.44
C GLN A 284 15.07 -17.89 10.74
N LYS A 285 14.51 -16.67 10.66
CA LYS A 285 15.22 -15.42 11.00
C LYS A 285 15.22 -15.08 12.49
N SER A 286 14.51 -15.85 13.31
CA SER A 286 14.38 -15.57 14.74
C SER A 286 15.72 -15.60 15.49
N PRO A 287 16.68 -16.51 15.24
CA PRO A 287 17.94 -16.52 15.98
C PRO A 287 18.79 -15.28 15.65
N GLU A 288 18.91 -14.93 14.37
CA GLU A 288 19.66 -13.75 13.91
C GLU A 288 19.08 -12.45 14.49
N ARG A 289 17.75 -12.30 14.43
CA ARG A 289 17.06 -11.14 15.02
C ARG A 289 17.23 -11.09 16.54
N ILE A 290 17.19 -12.22 17.23
CA ILE A 290 17.41 -12.26 18.68
C ILE A 290 18.84 -11.83 19.02
N ILE A 291 19.84 -12.27 18.24
CA ILE A 291 21.23 -11.86 18.42
C ILE A 291 21.40 -10.34 18.17
N GLU A 292 20.80 -9.82 17.10
CA GLU A 292 20.84 -8.39 16.76
C GLU A 292 20.14 -7.54 17.82
N VAL A 293 18.93 -7.92 18.24
CA VAL A 293 18.21 -7.24 19.32
C VAL A 293 18.98 -7.31 20.64
N ALA A 294 19.64 -8.44 20.95
CA ALA A 294 20.49 -8.55 22.13
C ALA A 294 21.73 -7.64 22.05
N ARG A 295 22.29 -7.42 20.86
CA ARG A 295 23.37 -6.45 20.64
C ARG A 295 22.89 -5.01 20.83
N LEU A 296 21.77 -4.64 20.21
CA LEU A 296 21.15 -3.32 20.36
C LEU A 296 20.77 -3.06 21.82
N GLY A 297 20.19 -4.05 22.50
CA GLY A 297 19.88 -3.99 23.92
C GLY A 297 21.12 -3.74 24.78
N ARG A 298 22.25 -4.42 24.48
CA ARG A 298 23.53 -4.14 25.17
C ARG A 298 23.99 -2.70 24.98
N ILE A 299 23.92 -2.16 23.77
CA ILE A 299 24.27 -0.75 23.49
C ILE A 299 23.38 0.19 24.31
N VAL A 300 22.06 -0.03 24.32
CA VAL A 300 21.11 0.77 25.10
C VAL A 300 21.41 0.73 26.59
N THR A 301 21.81 -0.43 27.14
CA THR A 301 22.17 -0.49 28.57
C THR A 301 23.40 0.33 28.92
N LEU A 302 24.32 0.56 27.99
CA LEU A 302 25.56 1.31 28.23
C LEU A 302 25.36 2.84 28.22
N VAL A 303 24.18 3.33 27.82
CA VAL A 303 23.86 4.75 27.83
C VAL A 303 23.92 5.31 29.27
N PRO A 304 24.49 6.52 29.50
CA PRO A 304 24.67 7.08 30.85
C PRO A 304 23.38 7.13 31.67
N GLU A 305 22.24 7.46 31.05
CA GLU A 305 20.94 7.49 31.70
C GLU A 305 20.51 6.10 32.21
N ALA A 306 20.73 5.05 31.40
CA ALA A 306 20.41 3.67 31.77
C ALA A 306 21.36 3.13 32.86
N GLN A 307 22.62 3.58 32.87
CA GLN A 307 23.56 3.29 33.96
C GLN A 307 23.14 4.00 35.25
N ALA A 308 22.79 5.29 35.19
CA ALA A 308 22.35 6.07 36.36
C ALA A 308 21.10 5.47 37.01
N LYS A 309 20.09 5.08 36.21
CA LYS A 309 18.88 4.38 36.70
C LYS A 309 19.23 3.08 37.41
N ARG A 310 20.12 2.26 36.84
CA ARG A 310 20.57 0.99 37.47
C ARG A 310 21.33 1.25 38.77
N SER A 311 22.23 2.22 38.80
CA SER A 311 22.97 2.61 39.99
C SER A 311 22.05 3.11 41.10
N ALA A 312 21.03 3.90 40.78
CA ALA A 312 20.02 4.35 41.74
C ALA A 312 19.23 3.16 42.33
N THR A 313 18.74 2.24 41.50
CA THR A 313 18.05 1.04 41.98
C THR A 313 18.95 0.17 42.84
N GLN A 314 20.22 0.00 42.46
CA GLN A 314 21.19 -0.75 43.26
C GLN A 314 21.44 -0.09 44.62
N LYS A 315 21.60 1.24 44.67
CA LYS A 315 21.77 1.98 45.93
C LYS A 315 20.59 1.78 46.88
N VAL A 316 19.36 1.95 46.39
CA VAL A 316 18.15 1.70 47.19
C VAL A 316 18.11 0.25 47.69
N ASN A 317 18.42 -0.70 46.81
CA ASN A 317 18.40 -2.11 47.13
C ASN A 317 19.47 -2.49 48.18
N THR A 318 20.67 -1.93 48.06
CA THR A 318 21.77 -2.10 49.01
C THR A 318 21.43 -1.46 50.35
N GLN A 319 20.92 -0.23 50.38
CA GLN A 319 20.48 0.41 51.62
C GLN A 319 19.44 -0.44 52.34
N ALA A 320 18.43 -0.94 51.63
CA ALA A 320 17.43 -1.84 52.20
C ALA A 320 17.97 -3.25 52.57
N VAL A 321 19.21 -3.60 52.23
CA VAL A 321 19.90 -4.78 52.79
C VAL A 321 20.60 -4.39 54.09
N TRP A 322 21.25 -3.22 54.11
CA TRP A 322 21.96 -2.70 55.27
C TRP A 322 21.03 -2.38 56.45
N ASP A 323 19.88 -1.77 56.15
CA ASP A 323 18.86 -1.42 57.16
C ASP A 323 18.10 -2.65 57.68
N TRP A 324 18.28 -3.82 57.07
CA TRP A 324 17.53 -5.01 57.41
C TRP A 324 18.25 -5.82 58.49
N ASN A 325 17.59 -5.98 59.64
CA ASN A 325 18.10 -6.76 60.76
C ASN A 325 17.27 -8.03 60.99
N PRO A 326 17.87 -9.23 61.07
CA PRO A 326 17.15 -10.47 61.34
C PRO A 326 16.31 -10.45 62.63
N SER A 327 16.76 -9.75 63.67
CA SER A 327 16.11 -9.71 64.98
C SER A 327 14.73 -9.05 64.98
N ASP A 328 14.43 -8.22 63.98
CA ASP A 328 13.16 -7.50 63.86
C ASP A 328 12.03 -8.37 63.24
N HIS A 329 12.33 -9.62 62.89
CA HIS A 329 11.42 -10.50 62.17
C HIS A 329 11.36 -11.91 62.78
N PRO A 330 10.53 -12.14 63.82
CA PRO A 330 10.49 -13.41 64.57
C PRO A 330 9.98 -14.63 63.78
N LYS A 331 9.42 -14.44 62.58
CA LYS A 331 8.89 -15.50 61.69
C LYS A 331 9.69 -15.61 60.39
N LEU A 332 11.01 -15.58 60.49
CA LEU A 332 11.89 -15.65 59.32
C LEU A 332 11.95 -17.06 58.74
N VAL A 333 11.75 -17.16 57.43
CA VAL A 333 12.00 -18.40 56.69
C VAL A 333 13.49 -18.73 56.79
N THR A 334 13.83 -19.91 57.31
CA THR A 334 15.21 -20.38 57.41
C THR A 334 15.76 -20.78 56.04
N SER A 335 17.09 -20.72 55.87
CA SER A 335 17.79 -21.11 54.64
C SER A 335 17.43 -22.53 54.17
N ASP A 336 17.21 -23.44 55.12
CA ASP A 336 16.85 -24.84 54.84
C ASP A 336 15.44 -24.96 54.27
N VAL A 337 14.48 -24.22 54.82
CA VAL A 337 13.09 -24.16 54.31
C VAL A 337 13.07 -23.55 52.90
N TYR A 338 13.86 -22.50 52.67
CA TYR A 338 13.98 -21.89 51.35
C TYR A 338 14.50 -22.88 50.30
N SER A 339 15.57 -23.59 50.62
CA SER A 339 16.22 -24.52 49.70
C SER A 339 15.38 -25.79 49.46
N ALA A 340 14.75 -26.33 50.51
CA ALA A 340 14.01 -27.59 50.43
C ALA A 340 12.58 -27.43 49.89
N GLN A 341 11.87 -26.36 50.25
CA GLN A 341 10.43 -26.24 49.97
C GLN A 341 10.09 -25.15 48.96
N ILE A 342 10.78 -24.00 49.00
CA ILE A 342 10.45 -22.85 48.16
C ILE A 342 11.12 -22.98 46.78
N LYS A 343 12.43 -23.21 46.73
CA LYS A 343 13.21 -23.25 45.49
C LYS A 343 12.67 -24.23 44.43
N PRO A 344 12.26 -25.48 44.76
CA PRO A 344 11.72 -26.41 43.76
C PRO A 344 10.39 -25.93 43.16
N ARG A 345 9.54 -25.29 43.97
CA ARG A 345 8.22 -24.80 43.54
C ARG A 345 8.28 -23.54 42.68
N LEU A 346 9.39 -22.79 42.72
CA LEU A 346 9.60 -21.62 41.87
C LEU A 346 9.73 -21.98 40.39
N ILE A 347 10.21 -23.18 40.07
CA ILE A 347 10.38 -23.63 38.67
C ILE A 347 9.03 -23.73 37.96
N SER A 348 7.97 -24.18 38.65
CA SER A 348 6.62 -24.30 38.09
C SER A 348 5.85 -22.98 37.94
N LEU A 349 6.32 -21.89 38.57
CA LEU A 349 5.64 -20.60 38.56
C LEU A 349 6.00 -19.77 37.32
N SER A 350 5.11 -18.89 36.85
CA SER A 350 5.40 -18.04 35.68
C SER A 350 6.36 -16.89 36.02
N CYS A 351 7.28 -16.55 35.10
CA CYS A 351 8.20 -15.41 35.29
C CYS A 351 7.46 -14.09 35.55
N SER A 352 6.32 -13.87 34.89
CA SER A 352 5.53 -12.64 35.05
C SER A 352 4.93 -12.52 36.45
N LEU A 353 4.50 -13.64 37.05
CA LEU A 353 3.97 -13.65 38.41
C LEU A 353 5.06 -13.33 39.45
N VAL A 354 6.22 -13.98 39.32
CA VAL A 354 7.38 -13.76 40.21
C VAL A 354 7.89 -12.32 40.06
N GLY A 355 8.01 -11.82 38.82
CA GLY A 355 8.44 -10.45 38.54
C GLY A 355 7.51 -9.40 39.14
N LYS A 356 6.20 -9.54 38.94
CA LYS A 356 5.20 -8.59 39.47
C LYS A 356 5.18 -8.54 41.00
N ARG A 357 5.35 -9.69 41.66
CA ARG A 357 5.28 -9.79 43.13
C ARG A 357 6.53 -9.29 43.84
N LEU A 358 7.71 -9.46 43.24
CA LEU A 358 8.97 -8.97 43.80
C LEU A 358 9.36 -7.58 43.30
N GLY A 359 8.62 -7.00 42.34
CA GLY A 359 8.98 -5.73 41.71
C GLY A 359 10.26 -5.82 40.87
N VAL A 360 10.58 -7.00 40.31
CA VAL A 360 11.80 -7.26 39.54
C VAL A 360 11.50 -7.51 38.07
N SER A 361 12.49 -7.35 37.21
CA SER A 361 12.35 -7.60 35.77
C SER A 361 12.07 -9.09 35.48
N VAL A 362 11.38 -9.36 34.37
CA VAL A 362 11.05 -10.72 33.93
C VAL A 362 12.30 -11.58 33.75
N GLY A 363 13.41 -10.99 33.26
CA GLY A 363 14.69 -11.67 33.14
C GLY A 363 15.34 -11.99 34.48
N TYR A 364 15.22 -11.11 35.48
CA TYR A 364 15.71 -11.39 36.84
C TYR A 364 14.86 -12.46 37.53
N ALA A 365 13.54 -12.45 37.31
CA ALA A 365 12.63 -13.51 37.76
C ALA A 365 12.98 -14.88 37.18
N ASP A 366 13.36 -14.95 35.90
CA ASP A 366 13.84 -16.19 35.28
C ASP A 366 15.11 -16.73 35.96
N GLN A 367 16.07 -15.86 36.30
CA GLN A 367 17.27 -16.25 37.03
C GLN A 367 16.95 -16.79 38.43
N ILE A 368 15.99 -16.19 39.14
CA ILE A 368 15.52 -16.67 40.44
C ILE A 368 14.94 -18.08 40.31
N ARG A 369 14.09 -18.31 39.30
CA ARG A 369 13.52 -19.64 39.01
C ARG A 369 14.59 -20.68 38.68
N LYS A 370 15.66 -20.27 37.99
CA LYS A 370 16.83 -21.11 37.66
C LYS A 370 17.77 -21.34 38.84
N GLY A 371 17.46 -20.80 40.03
CA GLY A 371 18.18 -21.11 41.27
C GLY A 371 19.12 -20.01 41.76
N ARG A 372 19.00 -18.78 41.27
CA ARG A 372 19.69 -17.62 41.87
C ARG A 372 19.16 -17.37 43.28
N VAL A 373 20.03 -17.48 44.28
CA VAL A 373 19.68 -17.24 45.69
C VAL A 373 19.54 -15.73 45.93
N LEU A 374 18.44 -15.35 46.56
CA LEU A 374 18.15 -13.96 46.96
C LEU A 374 18.44 -13.72 48.43
N HIS A 375 18.51 -12.45 48.81
CA HIS A 375 18.64 -12.03 50.20
C HIS A 375 17.43 -12.49 51.05
N PRO A 376 17.62 -12.92 52.32
CA PRO A 376 16.57 -13.46 53.19
C PRO A 376 15.31 -12.59 53.34
N ARG A 377 15.45 -11.27 53.29
CA ARG A 377 14.32 -10.31 53.32
C ARG A 377 13.22 -10.60 52.28
N LEU A 378 13.55 -11.27 51.17
CA LEU A 378 12.60 -11.57 50.09
C LEU A 378 12.05 -13.00 50.18
N TRP A 379 12.55 -13.84 51.09
CA TRP A 379 12.15 -15.25 51.17
C TRP A 379 10.72 -15.43 51.65
N GLN A 380 10.22 -14.58 52.55
CA GLN A 380 8.80 -14.56 52.93
C GLN A 380 7.88 -14.22 51.76
N ALA A 381 8.27 -13.25 50.91
CA ALA A 381 7.52 -12.91 49.72
C ALA A 381 7.50 -14.08 48.72
N LEU A 382 8.62 -14.80 48.58
CA LEU A 382 8.72 -16.01 47.76
C LEU A 382 7.91 -17.18 48.34
N ALA A 383 7.90 -17.38 49.65
CA ALA A 383 7.11 -18.40 50.35
C ALA A 383 5.60 -18.23 50.07
N LYS A 384 5.10 -16.99 50.17
CA LYS A 384 3.71 -16.63 49.85
C LYS A 384 3.35 -16.93 48.40
N ILE A 385 4.27 -16.76 47.45
CA ILE A 385 4.02 -17.06 46.03
C ILE A 385 4.08 -18.58 45.78
N ALA A 386 4.97 -19.29 46.47
CA ALA A 386 5.15 -20.74 46.36
C ALA A 386 4.09 -21.56 47.13
N GLY A 387 3.16 -20.90 47.84
CA GLY A 387 2.13 -21.56 48.63
C GLY A 387 2.71 -22.40 49.78
N VAL A 388 3.83 -21.93 50.36
CA VAL A 388 4.43 -22.52 51.56
C VAL A 388 4.03 -21.60 52.71
N SER A 389 3.06 -22.05 53.52
CA SER A 389 2.70 -21.37 54.77
C SER A 389 3.77 -21.63 55.83
N GLU A 390 3.92 -20.68 56.76
CA GLU A 390 4.87 -20.74 57.90
C GLU A 390 4.84 -22.07 58.65
#